data_AF-A0A2U1JL51-F1
#
_entry.id   AF-A0A2U1JL51-F1
#
_cell.length_a   1.000
_cell.length_b   1.000
_cell.length_c   1.000
_cell.angle_alpha   90.00
_cell.angle_beta   90.00
_cell.angle_gamma   90.00
#
_symmetry.space_group_name_H-M   'P 1'
#
loop_
_entity.id
_entity.type
_entity.pdbx_description
1 polymer ?
#
loop_
_entity_poly.entity_id
_entity_poly.type
_entity_poly.pdbx_seq_one_letter_code
_entity_poly.pdbx_strand_id
1 'polypeptide(L)'
;MTKAVKITQVCITINLLIAALIIIKMYGFRDLKGLITDFPLNFALGIVGLYFTGNFIAKKMDYLINVRQTNAVITGAIGLFLILFFGIFIGSTVGFLQKCIDGLGQDNVEEAAIDYYVKPFFWIVLFGFLPTLVTGSILGICIRKMNTATN
;
A
#
# COMPACT_ATOMS: atom_id res chain seq x y z
N MET A 1 11.78 15.71 -7.23
CA MET A 1 10.70 14.69 -7.23
C MET A 1 9.85 14.87 -8.48
N THR A 2 9.63 13.82 -9.29
CA THR A 2 8.85 13.95 -10.54
C THR A 2 7.36 14.19 -10.24
N LYS A 3 6.62 14.75 -11.21
CA LYS A 3 5.17 14.96 -11.07
C LYS A 3 4.43 13.64 -10.81
N ALA A 4 4.84 12.56 -11.49
CA ALA A 4 4.31 11.20 -11.29
C ALA A 4 4.52 10.69 -9.85
N VAL A 5 5.69 10.93 -9.25
CA VAL A 5 5.95 10.56 -7.84
C VAL A 5 5.07 11.38 -6.91
N LYS A 6 4.93 12.69 -7.12
CA LYS A 6 4.07 13.56 -6.30
C LYS A 6 2.62 13.07 -6.29
N ILE A 7 2.03 12.84 -7.46
CA ILE A 7 0.62 12.41 -7.54
C ILE A 7 0.41 11.00 -6.98
N THR A 8 1.39 10.11 -7.14
CA THR A 8 1.35 8.76 -6.53
C THR A 8 1.36 8.86 -5.01
N GLN A 9 2.19 9.72 -4.42
CA GLN A 9 2.22 9.93 -2.97
C GLN A 9 0.91 10.54 -2.44
N VAL A 10 0.32 11.49 -3.17
CA VAL A 10 -1.01 12.02 -2.85
C VAL A 10 -2.06 10.90 -2.89
N CYS A 11 -2.02 10.04 -3.91
CA CYS A 11 -2.92 8.90 -4.04
C CYS A 11 -2.76 7.90 -2.88
N ILE A 12 -1.52 7.58 -2.47
CA ILE A 12 -1.23 6.76 -1.29
C ILE A 12 -1.85 7.42 -0.03
N THR A 13 -1.65 8.72 0.15
CA THR A 13 -2.19 9.46 1.31
C THR A 13 -3.72 9.37 1.35
N ILE A 14 -4.38 9.62 0.22
CA ILE A 14 -5.84 9.54 0.10
C ILE A 14 -6.33 8.12 0.41
N ASN A 15 -5.67 7.09 -0.13
CA ASN A 15 -6.05 5.70 0.14
C ASN A 15 -5.89 5.32 1.61
N LEU A 16 -4.83 5.79 2.28
CA LEU A 16 -4.64 5.60 3.72
C LEU A 16 -5.73 6.31 4.54
N LEU A 17 -6.10 7.54 4.17
CA LEU A 17 -7.18 8.27 4.83
C LEU A 17 -8.53 7.57 4.65
N ILE A 18 -8.83 7.10 3.43
CA ILE A 18 -10.04 6.31 3.16
C ILE A 18 -10.05 5.03 4.00
N ALA A 19 -8.94 4.31 4.07
CA ALA A 19 -8.83 3.11 4.89
C ALA A 19 -9.10 3.40 6.38
N ALA A 20 -8.51 4.48 6.93
CA ALA A 20 -8.77 4.90 8.30
C ALA A 20 -10.25 5.27 8.52
N LEU A 21 -10.89 5.98 7.58
CA LEU A 21 -12.31 6.32 7.65
C LEU A 21 -13.21 5.07 7.61
N ILE A 22 -12.87 4.06 6.81
CA ILE A 22 -13.58 2.78 6.76
C ILE A 22 -13.49 2.08 8.12
N ILE A 23 -12.30 2.00 8.72
CA ILE A 23 -12.11 1.40 10.05
C ILE A 23 -12.94 2.15 11.10
N ILE A 24 -12.88 3.48 11.12
CA ILE A 24 -13.66 4.30 12.07
C ILE A 24 -15.16 4.05 11.88
N LYS A 25 -15.64 3.92 10.65
CA LYS A 25 -17.07 3.70 10.38
C LYS A 25 -17.54 2.29 10.78
N MET A 26 -16.69 1.28 10.60
CA MET A 26 -17.05 -0.12 10.87
C MET A 26 -16.89 -0.51 12.35
N TYR A 27 -15.82 -0.04 13.00
CA TYR A 27 -15.38 -0.49 14.32
C TYR A 27 -15.33 0.65 15.35
N GLY A 28 -15.32 1.91 14.89
CA GLY A 28 -15.26 3.09 15.76
C GLY A 28 -13.84 3.61 15.98
N PHE A 29 -13.75 4.80 16.58
CA PHE A 29 -12.48 5.49 16.79
C PHE A 29 -11.58 4.81 17.84
N ARG A 30 -12.18 4.14 18.83
CA ARG A 30 -11.44 3.42 19.88
C ARG A 30 -10.62 2.27 19.29
N ASP A 31 -11.18 1.56 18.33
CA ASP A 31 -10.51 0.41 17.69
C ASP A 31 -9.40 0.85 16.74
N LEU A 32 -9.58 1.95 16.01
CA LEU A 32 -8.48 2.54 15.23
C LEU A 32 -7.31 2.92 16.15
N LYS A 33 -7.61 3.55 17.30
CA LYS A 33 -6.58 3.92 18.28
C LYS A 33 -5.87 2.68 18.84
N GLY A 34 -6.64 1.65 19.21
CA GLY A 34 -6.11 0.37 19.68
C GLY A 34 -5.17 -0.26 18.66
N LEU A 35 -5.58 -0.32 17.40
CA LEU A 35 -4.79 -0.91 16.33
C LEU A 35 -3.44 -0.19 16.14
N ILE A 36 -3.43 1.15 16.22
CA ILE A 36 -2.20 1.96 16.13
C ILE A 36 -1.32 1.77 17.38
N THR A 37 -1.91 1.65 18.57
CA THR A 37 -1.14 1.49 19.82
C THR A 37 -0.60 0.07 20.00
N ASP A 38 -1.31 -0.94 19.49
CA ASP A 38 -0.97 -2.35 19.66
C ASP A 38 0.06 -2.79 18.61
N PHE A 39 0.04 -2.18 17.41
CA PHE A 39 0.98 -2.50 16.33
C PHE A 39 1.67 -1.26 15.73
N PRO A 40 2.31 -0.40 16.56
CA PRO A 40 2.84 0.89 16.12
C PRO A 40 3.97 0.71 15.09
N LEU A 41 4.84 -0.30 15.30
CA LEU A 41 5.98 -0.56 14.44
C LEU A 41 5.54 -1.08 13.06
N ASN A 42 4.59 -2.00 13.03
CA ASN A 42 4.05 -2.58 11.80
C ASN A 42 3.36 -1.52 10.95
N PHE A 43 2.54 -0.66 11.58
CA PHE A 43 1.86 0.43 10.90
C PHE A 43 2.84 1.47 10.37
N ALA A 44 3.80 1.90 11.21
CA ALA A 44 4.80 2.87 10.81
C ALA A 44 5.63 2.38 9.62
N LEU A 45 6.14 1.14 9.69
CA LEU A 45 6.98 0.59 8.62
C LEU A 45 6.18 0.17 7.39
N GLY A 46 4.92 -0.22 7.54
CA GLY A 46 4.01 -0.40 6.42
C GLY A 46 3.79 0.91 5.65
N ILE A 47 3.52 2.01 6.36
CA ILE A 47 3.36 3.35 5.76
C ILE A 47 4.66 3.81 5.09
N VAL A 48 5.81 3.70 5.78
CA VAL A 48 7.12 4.02 5.19
C VAL A 48 7.38 3.17 3.95
N GLY A 49 7.05 1.87 4.00
CA GLY A 49 7.14 0.94 2.88
C GLY A 49 6.30 1.38 1.68
N LEU A 50 5.06 1.84 1.91
CA LEU A 50 4.19 2.38 0.85
C LEU A 50 4.81 3.61 0.18
N TYR A 51 5.31 4.58 0.94
CA TYR A 51 5.91 5.79 0.37
C TYR A 51 7.25 5.50 -0.33
N PHE A 52 8.05 4.61 0.24
CA PHE A 52 9.33 4.18 -0.33
C PHE A 52 9.10 3.47 -1.66
N THR A 53 8.31 2.39 -1.68
CA THR A 53 7.99 1.65 -2.90
C THR A 53 7.21 2.49 -3.90
N GLY A 54 6.32 3.36 -3.43
CA GLY A 54 5.61 4.36 -4.23
C GLY A 54 6.55 5.25 -5.05
N ASN A 55 7.69 5.66 -4.47
CA ASN A 55 8.68 6.46 -5.19
C ASN A 55 9.31 5.70 -6.36
N PHE A 56 9.73 4.44 -6.14
CA PHE A 56 10.35 3.62 -7.18
C PHE A 56 9.35 3.22 -8.26
N ILE A 57 8.18 2.74 -7.86
CA ILE A 57 7.15 2.27 -8.80
C ILE A 57 6.58 3.44 -9.60
N ALA A 58 6.39 4.62 -9.01
CA ALA A 58 5.91 5.80 -9.76
C ALA A 58 6.85 6.22 -10.88
N LYS A 59 8.17 6.18 -10.66
CA LYS A 59 9.15 6.46 -11.72
C LYS A 59 9.06 5.44 -12.85
N LYS A 60 8.85 4.16 -12.50
CA LYS A 60 8.70 3.08 -13.49
C LYS A 60 7.37 3.20 -14.26
N MET A 61 6.27 3.53 -13.59
CA MET A 61 4.98 3.81 -14.22
C MET A 61 5.10 4.98 -15.20
N ASP A 62 5.75 6.07 -14.79
CA ASP A 62 5.98 7.24 -15.62
C ASP A 62 6.74 6.89 -16.91
N TYR A 63 7.86 6.16 -16.77
CA TYR A 63 8.62 5.67 -17.92
C TYR A 63 7.79 4.76 -18.85
N LEU A 64 7.05 3.80 -18.29
CA LEU A 64 6.24 2.88 -19.09
C LEU A 64 5.13 3.59 -19.86
N ILE A 65 4.41 4.49 -19.19
CA ILE A 65 3.28 5.22 -19.76
C ILE A 65 3.76 6.23 -20.81
N ASN A 66 4.79 7.02 -20.49
CA ASN A 66 5.17 8.19 -21.28
C ASN A 66 6.27 7.91 -22.31
N VAL A 67 7.19 6.98 -22.04
CA VAL A 67 8.27 6.62 -22.98
C VAL A 67 7.92 5.38 -23.77
N ARG A 68 7.45 4.31 -23.11
CA ARG A 68 7.06 3.07 -23.79
C ARG A 68 5.62 3.05 -24.30
N GLN A 69 4.85 4.12 -24.07
CA GLN A 69 3.48 4.29 -24.55
C GLN A 69 2.57 3.11 -24.16
N THR A 70 2.80 2.50 -22.98
CA THR A 70 1.95 1.42 -22.48
C THR A 70 0.57 1.94 -22.09
N ASN A 71 -0.41 1.03 -21.97
CA ASN A 71 -1.75 1.41 -21.55
C ASN A 71 -1.70 2.01 -20.13
N ALA A 72 -2.04 3.30 -20.03
CA ALA A 72 -1.98 4.07 -18.80
C ALA A 72 -2.87 3.48 -17.69
N VAL A 73 -4.06 3.01 -18.04
CA VAL A 73 -5.03 2.43 -17.09
C VAL A 73 -4.45 1.17 -16.45
N ILE A 74 -4.01 0.22 -17.29
CA ILE A 74 -3.44 -1.05 -16.83
C ILE A 74 -2.15 -0.81 -16.03
N THR A 75 -1.27 0.05 -16.54
CA THR A 75 0.02 0.33 -15.88
C THR A 75 -0.18 0.99 -14.53
N GLY A 76 -1.14 1.93 -14.41
CA GLY A 76 -1.48 2.57 -13.15
C GLY A 76 -2.13 1.62 -12.15
N ALA A 77 -3.06 0.76 -12.61
CA ALA A 77 -3.71 -0.26 -11.78
C ALA A 77 -2.70 -1.26 -11.19
N ILE A 78 -1.84 -1.82 -12.05
CA ILE A 78 -0.77 -2.74 -11.62
C ILE A 78 0.22 -2.04 -10.70
N GLY A 79 0.64 -0.82 -11.05
CA GLY A 79 1.62 -0.08 -10.26
C GLY A 79 1.11 0.25 -8.86
N LEU A 80 -0.13 0.72 -8.73
CA LEU A 80 -0.70 1.01 -7.41
C LEU A 80 -0.95 -0.26 -6.59
N PHE A 81 -1.35 -1.37 -7.24
CA PHE A 81 -1.45 -2.66 -6.59
C PHE A 81 -0.11 -3.16 -6.06
N LEU A 82 0.97 -3.03 -6.84
CA LEU A 82 2.31 -3.40 -6.39
C LEU A 82 2.77 -2.55 -5.20
N ILE A 83 2.49 -1.24 -5.22
CA ILE A 83 2.79 -0.36 -4.08
C ILE A 83 2.08 -0.88 -2.82
N LEU A 84 0.77 -1.14 -2.92
CA LEU A 84 -0.02 -1.68 -1.82
C LEU A 84 0.57 -3.01 -1.32
N PHE A 85 0.79 -3.96 -2.23
CA PHE A 85 1.34 -5.27 -1.94
C PHE A 85 2.67 -5.19 -1.18
N PHE A 86 3.62 -4.37 -1.64
CA PHE A 86 4.92 -4.22 -0.96
C PHE A 86 4.80 -3.50 0.38
N GLY A 87 3.93 -2.51 0.51
CA GLY A 87 3.70 -1.84 1.79
C GLY A 87 3.22 -2.82 2.87
N ILE A 88 2.28 -3.71 2.50
CA ILE A 88 1.78 -4.76 3.38
C ILE A 88 2.89 -5.74 3.69
N PHE A 89 3.59 -6.23 2.66
CA PHE A 89 4.68 -7.17 2.84
C PHE A 89 5.70 -6.65 3.86
N ILE A 90 6.11 -5.38 3.76
CA ILE A 90 7.07 -4.76 4.68
C ILE A 90 6.48 -4.68 6.11
N GLY A 91 5.25 -4.16 6.26
CA GLY A 91 4.61 -4.04 7.58
C GLY A 91 4.37 -5.39 8.26
N SER A 92 3.91 -6.38 7.48
CA SER A 92 3.72 -7.77 7.88
C SER A 92 5.02 -8.45 8.28
N THR A 93 6.09 -8.25 7.52
CA THR A 93 7.41 -8.83 7.83
C THR A 93 7.91 -8.35 9.18
N VAL A 94 7.75 -7.06 9.47
CA VAL A 94 8.16 -6.53 10.77
C VAL A 94 7.32 -7.10 11.90
N GLY A 95 6.01 -7.18 11.72
CA GLY A 95 5.11 -7.77 12.72
C GLY A 95 5.43 -9.22 13.03
N PHE A 96 5.70 -9.99 11.99
CA PHE A 96 6.14 -11.37 12.11
C PHE A 96 7.45 -11.46 12.91
N LEU A 97 8.47 -10.67 12.53
CA LEU A 97 9.75 -10.67 13.23
C LEU A 97 9.61 -10.25 14.70
N GLN A 98 8.77 -9.25 14.99
CA GLN A 98 8.50 -8.81 16.34
C GLN A 98 7.87 -9.93 17.19
N LYS A 99 6.83 -10.61 16.68
CA LYS A 99 6.20 -11.74 17.39
C LYS A 99 7.16 -12.92 17.57
N CYS A 100 8.05 -13.17 16.61
CA CYS A 100 9.10 -14.20 16.75
C CYS A 100 10.15 -13.85 17.80
N ILE A 101 10.55 -12.58 17.92
CA ILE A 101 11.52 -12.11 18.93
C ILE A 101 10.88 -12.13 20.32
N ASP A 102 9.66 -11.62 20.46
CA ASP A 102 8.95 -11.56 21.74
C ASP A 102 8.53 -12.96 22.23
N GLY A 103 8.38 -13.92 21.31
CA GLY A 103 7.97 -15.31 21.55
C GLY A 103 9.11 -16.32 21.67
N LEU A 104 10.35 -15.91 21.94
CA LEU A 104 11.51 -16.81 22.12
C LEU A 104 11.23 -17.90 23.19
N GLY A 105 10.70 -19.04 22.74
CA GLY A 105 10.38 -20.21 23.58
C GLY A 105 9.06 -20.93 23.28
N GLN A 106 8.19 -20.44 22.38
CA GLN A 106 6.94 -21.14 22.02
C GLN A 106 6.87 -21.48 20.52
N ASP A 107 6.50 -22.73 20.22
CA ASP A 107 6.42 -23.37 18.90
C ASP A 107 5.30 -22.83 17.97
N ASN A 108 5.10 -21.52 17.87
CA ASN A 108 3.98 -20.93 17.12
C ASN A 108 4.43 -20.05 15.93
N VAL A 109 5.54 -20.41 15.26
CA VAL A 109 6.00 -19.73 14.03
C VAL A 109 4.93 -19.80 12.92
N GLU A 110 4.21 -20.91 12.84
CA GLU A 110 3.10 -21.08 11.90
C GLU A 110 1.96 -20.09 12.20
N GLU A 111 1.56 -19.97 13.46
CA GLU A 111 0.52 -19.02 13.88
C GLU A 111 0.94 -17.57 13.60
N ALA A 112 2.20 -17.23 13.87
CA ALA A 112 2.74 -15.90 13.54
C ALA A 112 2.71 -15.65 12.02
N ALA A 113 3.03 -16.64 11.19
CA ALA A 113 2.96 -16.51 9.74
C ALA A 113 1.52 -16.31 9.25
N ILE A 114 0.56 -17.04 9.83
CA ILE A 114 -0.86 -16.90 9.52
C ILE A 114 -1.36 -15.50 9.90
N ASP A 115 -1.01 -15.03 11.10
CA ASP A 115 -1.49 -13.75 11.61
C ASP A 115 -0.93 -12.54 10.86
N TYR A 116 0.35 -12.59 10.46
CA TYR A 116 1.00 -11.43 9.84
C TYR A 116 1.09 -11.49 8.33
N TYR A 117 1.12 -12.67 7.69
CA TYR A 117 1.12 -12.75 6.23
C TYR A 117 -0.25 -13.20 5.70
N VAL A 118 -0.77 -14.35 6.13
CA VAL A 118 -1.96 -14.92 5.48
C VAL A 118 -3.19 -14.02 5.66
N LYS A 119 -3.54 -13.66 6.90
CA LYS A 119 -4.72 -12.82 7.17
C LYS A 119 -4.61 -11.46 6.48
N PRO A 120 -3.52 -10.67 6.63
CA PRO A 120 -3.46 -9.32 6.04
C PRO A 120 -3.50 -9.36 4.51
N PHE A 121 -2.78 -10.28 3.86
CA PHE A 121 -2.84 -10.41 2.41
C PHE A 121 -4.22 -10.86 1.93
N PHE A 122 -4.87 -11.79 2.64
CA PHE A 122 -6.22 -12.22 2.30
C PHE A 122 -7.22 -11.06 2.32
N TRP A 123 -7.26 -10.27 3.40
CA TRP A 123 -8.18 -9.14 3.53
C TRP A 123 -7.92 -8.08 2.45
N ILE A 124 -6.66 -7.86 2.07
CA ILE A 124 -6.31 -6.82 1.11
C ILE A 124 -6.56 -7.29 -0.32
N VAL A 125 -6.32 -8.55 -0.64
CA VAL A 125 -6.73 -9.09 -1.95
C VAL A 125 -8.27 -9.09 -2.05
N LEU A 126 -8.99 -9.41 -0.98
CA LEU A 126 -10.45 -9.49 -1.01
C LEU A 126 -11.13 -8.10 -1.06
N PHE A 127 -10.72 -7.16 -0.21
CA PHE A 127 -11.36 -5.84 -0.09
C PHE A 127 -10.54 -4.69 -0.68
N GLY A 128 -9.22 -4.80 -0.66
CA GLY A 128 -8.32 -3.76 -1.16
C GLY A 128 -8.08 -3.80 -2.68
N PHE A 129 -8.21 -4.96 -3.32
CA PHE A 129 -7.90 -5.12 -4.74
C PHE A 129 -8.75 -4.24 -5.65
N LEU A 130 -10.08 -4.34 -5.54
CA LEU A 130 -11.02 -3.56 -6.36
C LEU A 130 -10.84 -2.04 -6.24
N PRO A 131 -10.84 -1.42 -5.04
CA PRO A 131 -10.63 0.02 -4.92
C PRO A 131 -9.23 0.44 -5.40
N THR A 132 -8.22 -0.43 -5.27
CA THR A 132 -6.87 -0.17 -5.78
C THR A 132 -6.81 -0.20 -7.30
N LEU A 133 -7.55 -1.09 -7.94
CA LEU A 133 -7.67 -1.10 -9.41
C LEU A 133 -8.31 0.19 -9.93
N VAL A 134 -9.39 0.65 -9.28
CA VAL A 134 -10.09 1.88 -9.68
C VAL A 134 -9.19 3.10 -9.49
N THR A 135 -8.62 3.26 -8.29
CA THR A 135 -7.74 4.40 -7.98
C THR A 135 -6.45 4.36 -8.80
N GLY A 136 -5.88 3.18 -9.03
CA GLY A 136 -4.69 2.99 -9.86
C GLY A 136 -4.95 3.29 -11.33
N SER A 137 -6.11 2.92 -11.85
CA SER A 137 -6.55 3.28 -13.21
C SER A 137 -6.60 4.80 -13.39
N ILE A 138 -7.20 5.51 -12.44
CA ILE A 138 -7.27 6.97 -12.44
C ILE A 138 -5.86 7.58 -12.34
N LEU A 139 -5.02 7.07 -11.45
CA LEU A 139 -3.63 7.49 -11.28
C LEU A 139 -2.84 7.40 -12.59
N GLY A 140 -2.97 6.29 -13.32
CA GLY A 140 -2.32 6.09 -14.61
C GLY A 140 -2.75 7.12 -15.66
N ILE A 141 -4.05 7.40 -15.75
CA ILE A 141 -4.58 8.46 -16.63
C ILE A 141 -3.99 9.83 -16.25
N CYS A 142 -3.94 10.14 -14.96
CA CYS A 142 -3.36 11.39 -14.48
C CYS A 142 -1.87 11.52 -14.82
N ILE A 143 -1.09 10.45 -14.67
CA ILE A 143 0.34 10.43 -15.05
C ILE A 143 0.51 10.76 -16.54
N ARG A 144 -0.31 10.18 -17.41
CA ARG A 144 -0.28 10.48 -18.85
C ARG A 144 -0.61 11.94 -19.16
N LYS A 145 -1.70 12.46 -18.58
CA LYS A 145 -2.16 13.84 -18.82
C LYS A 145 -1.13 14.90 -18.39
N MET A 146 -0.38 14.63 -17.33
CA MET A 146 0.64 15.57 -16.84
C MET A 146 1.83 15.74 -17.78
N ASN A 147 2.15 14.72 -18.58
CA ASN A 147 3.24 14.79 -19.54
C ASN A 147 2.82 15.52 -20.84
N THR A 148 1.58 15.32 -21.27
CA THR A 148 1.02 16.03 -22.44
C THR A 148 0.82 17.53 -22.21
N ALA A 149 0.75 17.99 -20.96
CA ALA A 149 0.64 19.42 -20.62
C ALA A 149 2.00 20.15 -20.54
N THR A 150 3.11 19.43 -20.72
CA THR A 150 4.48 19.98 -20.67
C THR A 150 5.21 19.97 -22.01
N ASN A 151 4.57 19.43 -23.06
CA ASN A 151 5.02 19.51 -24.46
C ASN A 151 4.06 20.42 -25.22
#